data_AF-A0A5N7A1L6-F1
#
_entry.id   AF-A0A5N7A1L6-F1
#
_cell.length_a   1.000
_cell.length_b   1.000
_cell.length_c   1.000
_cell.angle_alpha   90.00
_cell.angle_beta   90.00
_cell.angle_gamma   90.00
#
_symmetry.space_group_name_H-M   'P 1'
#
loop_
_entity.id
_entity.type
_entity.pdbx_description
1 polymer ?
#
loop_
_entity_poly.entity_id
_entity_poly.type
_entity_poly.pdbx_seq_one_letter_code
_entity_poly.pdbx_strand_id
1 'polypeptide(L)'
;MPSKELSDPCVDCRDAEAILTLRRRRLCKDCYIKFVSYKVFKRMENYRLNRGFAKDKPCKLLFPLSYGLSSSVLLHMLHAQLEIQRSKVHGSPGFDLHVLIIEPSTILPSNPAHDEGFELAQKSFPLCSFTKVPFHSIFALVPDIKETMSQFAGKEFEDDSSLSDADRLNAFRSCIATSTSKADVDYILMNRLIVAFAKQMDCQAIIWGDSDSRLAAKTLANVAKGRGSSVIWQVADGMSPFGLEFNFPLRDLFTAELRDYASFFPELTKLIVPDEPLPENTLTKNLSIDELMMRYVLTQGEKYPGVMLNVTRTANKLDVSQMPLNLSHCTFCGAPLMNEVGGGDTQFCYACARSRPSTSS
;
A
#
# COMPACT_ATOMS: atom_id res chain seq x y z
N MET A 1 -7.72 6.08 50.00
CA MET A 1 -7.88 4.75 49.36
C MET A 1 -6.50 4.18 49.16
N PRO A 2 -6.20 2.94 49.57
CA PRO A 2 -4.88 2.37 49.38
C PRO A 2 -4.59 2.28 47.88
N SER A 3 -3.48 2.87 47.46
CA SER A 3 -2.97 2.79 46.09
C SER A 3 -2.89 1.32 45.70
N LYS A 4 -3.60 0.94 44.63
CA LYS A 4 -3.57 -0.43 44.12
C LYS A 4 -2.12 -0.76 43.78
N GLU A 5 -1.49 -1.67 44.51
CA GLU A 5 -0.11 -2.08 44.23
C GLU A 5 -0.07 -2.71 42.84
N LEU A 6 0.71 -2.10 41.93
CA LEU A 6 0.89 -2.59 40.58
C LEU A 6 2.00 -3.64 40.58
N SER A 7 1.66 -4.83 40.07
CA SER A 7 2.56 -5.98 39.97
C SER A 7 3.61 -5.83 38.86
N ASP A 8 3.21 -5.27 37.71
CA ASP A 8 4.10 -4.95 36.59
C ASP A 8 3.72 -3.59 35.98
N PRO A 9 4.13 -2.47 36.59
CA PRO A 9 3.72 -1.14 36.15
C PRO A 9 4.26 -0.82 34.75
N CYS A 10 3.42 -0.18 33.95
CA CYS A 10 3.78 0.43 32.67
C CYS A 10 5.00 1.34 32.83
N VAL A 11 6.00 1.16 31.97
CA VAL A 11 7.26 1.92 32.04
C VAL A 11 7.06 3.42 31.78
N ASP A 12 6.04 3.79 31.00
CA ASP A 12 5.83 5.16 30.54
C ASP A 12 4.99 5.99 31.51
N CYS A 13 3.84 5.48 31.98
CA CYS A 13 2.98 6.20 32.92
C CYS A 13 3.18 5.81 34.38
N ARG A 14 3.59 4.57 34.67
CA ARG A 14 3.66 3.99 36.03
C ARG A 14 2.35 3.97 36.82
N ASP A 15 1.24 4.35 36.19
CA ASP A 15 -0.10 4.47 36.81
C ASP A 15 -1.02 3.27 36.48
N ALA A 16 -0.60 2.40 35.56
CA ALA A 16 -1.39 1.26 35.09
C ALA A 16 -0.49 0.03 34.87
N GLU A 17 -1.08 -1.16 34.96
CA GLU A 17 -0.39 -2.41 34.64
C GLU A 17 0.01 -2.47 33.16
N ALA A 18 1.19 -3.00 32.89
CA ALA A 18 1.61 -3.33 31.56
C ALA A 18 0.82 -4.54 31.03
N ILE A 19 0.36 -4.44 29.79
CA ILE A 19 -0.40 -5.51 29.13
C ILE A 19 0.35 -6.12 27.94
N LEU A 20 1.29 -5.38 27.36
CA LEU A 20 2.07 -5.81 26.20
C LEU A 20 3.53 -5.38 26.34
N THR A 21 4.41 -6.12 25.66
CA THR A 21 5.82 -5.77 25.53
C THR A 21 6.13 -5.31 24.11
N LEU A 22 6.41 -4.02 23.95
CA LEU A 22 6.77 -3.38 22.69
C LEU A 22 8.28 -3.13 22.64
N ARG A 23 9.00 -3.86 21.78
CA ARG A 23 10.47 -3.69 21.61
C ARG A 23 11.24 -3.66 22.94
N ARG A 24 10.92 -4.58 23.85
CA ARG A 24 11.46 -4.70 25.23
C ARG A 24 10.96 -3.63 26.23
N ARG A 25 9.97 -2.81 25.87
CA ARG A 25 9.29 -1.87 26.78
C ARG A 25 7.92 -2.43 27.17
N ARG A 26 7.64 -2.51 28.46
CA ARG A 26 6.35 -2.98 28.99
C ARG A 26 5.39 -1.80 29.11
N LEU A 27 4.27 -1.85 28.38
CA LEU A 27 3.36 -0.73 28.24
C LEU A 27 1.92 -1.14 28.58
N CYS A 28 1.18 -0.21 29.20
CA CYS A 28 -0.28 -0.30 29.28
C CYS A 28 -0.92 0.01 27.92
N LYS A 29 -2.22 -0.24 27.80
CA LYS A 29 -3.03 0.02 26.58
C LYS A 29 -2.83 1.42 26.02
N ASP A 30 -3.00 2.45 26.86
CA ASP A 30 -3.01 3.84 26.40
C ASP A 30 -1.63 4.32 25.96
N CYS A 31 -0.58 3.93 26.69
CA CYS A 31 0.80 4.24 26.31
C CYS A 31 1.19 3.53 25.01
N TYR A 32 0.72 2.30 24.80
CA TYR A 32 0.91 1.58 23.54
C TYR A 32 0.25 2.30 22.37
N ILE A 33 -1.04 2.62 22.48
CA ILE A 33 -1.81 3.34 21.45
C ILE A 33 -1.13 4.68 21.13
N LYS A 34 -0.75 5.46 22.15
CA LYS A 34 -0.04 6.73 21.97
C LYS A 34 1.27 6.54 21.21
N PHE A 35 2.08 5.55 21.58
CA PHE A 35 3.37 5.30 20.93
C PHE A 35 3.21 4.96 19.44
N VAL A 36 2.29 4.04 19.12
CA VAL A 36 2.07 3.59 17.74
C VAL A 36 1.49 4.73 16.90
N SER A 37 0.43 5.39 17.37
CA SER A 37 -0.22 6.48 16.66
C SER A 37 0.69 7.71 16.50
N TYR A 38 1.61 7.96 17.45
CA TYR A 38 2.54 9.09 17.35
C TYR A 38 3.51 8.95 16.17
N LYS A 39 3.91 7.72 15.79
CA LYS A 39 4.76 7.49 14.62
C LYS A 39 4.05 7.93 13.34
N VAL A 40 2.79 7.52 13.16
CA VAL A 40 1.96 7.94 12.03
C VAL A 40 1.74 9.45 12.06
N PHE A 41 1.39 10.00 13.23
CA PHE A 41 1.20 11.44 13.41
C PHE A 41 2.40 12.27 12.95
N LYS A 42 3.62 11.82 13.27
CA LYS A 42 4.84 12.51 12.87
C LYS A 42 5.10 12.44 11.37
N ARG A 43 4.82 11.30 10.73
CA ARG A 43 4.97 11.17 9.27
C ARG A 43 3.94 12.01 8.49
N MET A 44 2.78 12.28 9.09
CA MET A 44 1.73 13.13 8.52
C MET A 44 1.93 14.63 8.80
N GLU A 45 3.04 15.05 9.39
CA GLU A 45 3.26 16.44 9.84
C GLU A 45 3.17 17.46 8.69
N ASN A 46 3.71 17.14 7.50
CA ASN A 46 3.66 18.02 6.33
C ASN A 46 2.23 18.30 5.89
N TYR A 47 1.37 17.28 5.81
CA TYR A 47 -0.03 17.43 5.41
C TYR A 47 -0.86 18.10 6.52
N ARG A 48 -0.65 17.73 7.78
CA ARG A 48 -1.35 18.34 8.93
C ARG A 48 -1.06 19.83 9.07
N LEU A 49 0.19 20.23 8.82
CA LEU A 49 0.61 21.62 8.88
C LEU A 49 0.45 22.35 7.53
N ASN A 50 -0.09 21.66 6.52
CA ASN A 50 -0.29 22.17 5.16
C ASN A 50 0.99 22.80 4.58
N ARG A 51 2.16 22.22 4.89
CA ARG A 51 3.47 22.73 4.46
C ARG A 51 3.69 22.40 2.99
N GLY A 52 3.88 23.43 2.17
CA GLY A 52 4.09 23.27 0.73
C GLY A 52 2.81 23.27 -0.11
N PHE A 53 1.65 23.52 0.51
CA PHE A 53 0.35 23.53 -0.15
C PHE A 53 -0.35 24.88 0.00
N ALA A 54 -1.42 25.10 -0.76
CA ALA A 54 -2.19 26.34 -0.71
C ALA A 54 -2.77 26.57 0.70
N LYS A 55 -2.38 27.68 1.33
CA LYS A 55 -2.66 27.95 2.76
C LYS A 55 -4.14 28.01 3.12
N ASP A 56 -5.01 28.24 2.15
CA ASP A 56 -6.44 28.51 2.37
C ASP A 56 -7.33 27.28 2.16
N LYS A 57 -6.78 26.14 1.74
CA LYS A 57 -7.56 24.90 1.51
C LYS A 57 -6.88 23.68 2.14
N PRO A 58 -7.66 22.71 2.62
CA PRO A 58 -7.11 21.44 3.09
C PRO A 58 -6.44 20.69 1.94
N CYS A 59 -5.33 20.03 2.25
CA CYS A 59 -4.65 19.12 1.34
C CYS A 59 -5.51 17.87 1.14
N LYS A 60 -5.95 17.61 -0.10
CA LYS A 60 -6.76 16.41 -0.40
C LYS A 60 -5.84 15.22 -0.62
N LEU A 61 -6.01 14.18 0.19
CA LEU A 61 -5.21 12.96 0.16
C LEU A 61 -6.05 11.78 -0.30
N LEU A 62 -5.49 10.93 -1.16
CA LEU A 62 -6.09 9.64 -1.50
C LEU A 62 -5.55 8.55 -0.56
N PHE A 63 -6.44 7.72 -0.04
CA PHE A 63 -6.08 6.57 0.79
C PHE A 63 -6.71 5.28 0.23
N PRO A 64 -5.93 4.38 -0.39
CA PRO A 64 -6.42 3.08 -0.82
C PRO A 64 -6.65 2.16 0.39
N LEU A 65 -7.90 1.72 0.60
CA LEU A 65 -8.28 0.76 1.63
C LEU A 65 -8.48 -0.63 1.01
N SER A 66 -7.72 -1.62 1.48
CA SER A 66 -7.82 -3.01 1.02
C SER A 66 -8.54 -3.93 2.02
N TYR A 67 -9.11 -3.37 3.09
CA TYR A 67 -9.61 -4.08 4.28
C TYR A 67 -8.59 -4.97 5.01
N GLY A 68 -7.32 -4.97 4.61
CA GLY A 68 -6.28 -5.68 5.33
C GLY A 68 -5.92 -5.00 6.65
N LEU A 69 -5.26 -5.74 7.55
CA LEU A 69 -4.85 -5.25 8.88
C LEU A 69 -4.20 -3.86 8.83
N SER A 70 -3.18 -3.69 7.99
CA SER A 70 -2.40 -2.45 7.95
C SER A 70 -3.20 -1.26 7.41
N SER A 71 -3.97 -1.44 6.33
CA SER A 71 -4.80 -0.35 5.79
C SER A 71 -5.92 0.05 6.75
N SER A 72 -6.58 -0.91 7.41
CA SER A 72 -7.67 -0.62 8.33
C SER A 72 -7.17 0.08 9.60
N VAL A 73 -6.02 -0.37 10.15
CA VAL A 73 -5.38 0.29 11.30
C VAL A 73 -4.92 1.71 10.95
N LEU A 74 -4.33 1.92 9.76
CA LEU A 74 -3.92 3.26 9.34
C LEU A 74 -5.13 4.19 9.19
N LEU A 75 -6.24 3.72 8.59
CA LEU A 75 -7.46 4.51 8.48
C LEU A 75 -7.97 4.97 9.84
N HIS A 76 -7.99 4.09 10.83
CA HIS A 76 -8.38 4.42 12.21
C HIS A 76 -7.48 5.49 12.83
N MET A 77 -6.16 5.36 12.68
CA MET A 77 -5.21 6.37 13.16
C MET A 77 -5.36 7.72 12.45
N LEU A 78 -5.59 7.72 11.13
CA LEU A 78 -5.81 8.94 10.35
C LEU A 78 -7.13 9.61 10.71
N HIS A 79 -8.20 8.83 10.93
CA HIS A 79 -9.48 9.35 11.37
C HIS A 79 -9.37 10.04 12.74
N ALA A 80 -8.69 9.42 13.71
CA ALA A 80 -8.44 10.04 15.01
C ALA A 80 -7.65 11.37 14.87
N GLN A 81 -6.75 11.47 13.89
CA GLN A 81 -6.07 12.73 13.60
C GLN A 81 -7.01 13.79 13.00
N LEU A 82 -7.95 13.40 12.15
CA LEU A 82 -8.98 14.28 11.59
C LEU A 82 -9.92 14.81 12.69
N GLU A 83 -10.31 13.97 13.66
CA GLU A 83 -11.11 14.40 14.81
C GLU A 83 -10.39 15.48 15.63
N ILE A 84 -9.10 15.26 15.92
CA ILE A 84 -8.26 16.23 16.63
C ILE A 84 -8.05 17.51 15.79
N GLN A 85 -7.94 17.39 14.46
CA GLN A 85 -7.81 18.54 13.58
C GLN A 85 -9.09 19.39 13.58
N ARG A 86 -10.26 18.75 13.43
CA ARG A 86 -11.57 19.44 13.33
C ARG A 86 -12.06 20.02 14.66
N SER A 87 -11.62 19.47 15.79
CA SER A 87 -11.93 20.02 17.12
C SER A 87 -11.19 21.34 17.44
N LYS A 88 -10.15 21.71 16.67
CA LYS A 88 -9.38 22.94 16.92
C LYS A 88 -10.02 24.14 16.20
N VAL A 89 -10.50 25.11 16.99
CA VAL A 89 -11.14 26.34 16.50
C VAL A 89 -10.21 27.22 15.63
N HIS A 90 -8.90 27.23 15.94
CA HIS A 90 -7.88 27.99 15.19
C HIS A 90 -6.79 27.07 14.62
N GLY A 91 -7.19 25.90 14.12
CA GLY A 91 -6.28 24.92 13.50
C GLY A 91 -5.85 25.30 12.09
N SER A 92 -4.71 24.76 11.65
CA SER A 92 -4.38 24.65 10.22
C SER A 92 -5.51 23.92 9.49
N PRO A 93 -5.82 24.26 8.22
CA PRO A 93 -6.76 23.52 7.39
C PRO A 93 -6.44 22.02 7.34
N GLY A 94 -5.15 21.67 7.46
CA GLY A 94 -4.66 20.31 7.51
C GLY A 94 -4.95 19.55 6.22
N PHE A 95 -5.44 18.31 6.37
CA PHE A 95 -5.77 17.47 5.23
C PHE A 95 -7.21 16.94 5.29
N ASP A 96 -7.74 16.61 4.12
CA ASP A 96 -8.95 15.83 3.94
C ASP A 96 -8.59 14.48 3.33
N LEU A 97 -9.28 13.42 3.78
CA LEU A 97 -9.00 12.05 3.35
C LEU A 97 -10.14 11.52 2.47
N HIS A 98 -9.79 11.13 1.25
CA HIS A 98 -10.67 10.38 0.36
C HIS A 98 -10.21 8.92 0.30
N VAL A 99 -11.06 8.01 0.76
CA VAL A 99 -10.80 6.58 0.83
C VAL A 99 -11.30 5.92 -0.46
N LEU A 100 -10.37 5.29 -1.19
CA LEU A 100 -10.66 4.51 -2.39
C LEU A 100 -10.63 3.03 -2.05
N ILE A 101 -11.70 2.32 -2.39
CA ILE A 101 -11.80 0.87 -2.24
C ILE A 101 -11.92 0.27 -3.63
N ILE A 102 -10.94 -0.55 -4.01
CA ILE A 102 -11.05 -1.41 -5.19
C ILE A 102 -11.73 -2.68 -4.72
N GLU A 103 -12.84 -3.04 -5.36
CA GLU A 103 -13.70 -4.12 -4.89
C GLU A 103 -12.95 -5.48 -4.90
N PRO A 104 -12.75 -6.13 -3.73
CA PRO A 104 -11.92 -7.33 -3.63
C PRO A 104 -12.39 -8.51 -4.50
N SER A 105 -13.70 -8.66 -4.69
CA SER A 105 -14.36 -9.67 -5.54
C SER A 105 -13.95 -9.53 -7.01
N THR A 106 -13.67 -8.30 -7.46
CA THR A 106 -13.27 -8.00 -8.84
C THR A 106 -11.78 -8.18 -9.07
N ILE A 107 -10.98 -8.25 -8.00
CA ILE A 107 -9.55 -8.57 -8.05
C ILE A 107 -9.39 -10.08 -8.12
N LEU A 108 -10.06 -10.82 -7.23
CA LEU A 108 -10.06 -12.27 -7.19
C LEU A 108 -11.50 -12.77 -7.02
N PRO A 109 -12.06 -13.52 -7.98
CA PRO A 109 -13.43 -14.04 -7.90
C PRO A 109 -13.70 -14.95 -6.69
N SER A 110 -12.64 -15.48 -6.07
CA SER A 110 -12.71 -16.27 -4.84
C SER A 110 -13.00 -15.44 -3.58
N ASN A 111 -12.80 -14.12 -3.64
CA ASN A 111 -13.07 -13.25 -2.50
C ASN A 111 -14.57 -12.94 -2.41
N PRO A 112 -15.19 -13.06 -1.22
CA PRO A 112 -16.58 -12.66 -1.05
C PRO A 112 -16.75 -11.15 -1.30
N ALA A 113 -17.92 -10.75 -1.82
CA ALA A 113 -18.30 -9.36 -1.84
C ALA A 113 -18.34 -8.83 -0.40
N HIS A 114 -17.58 -7.76 -0.12
CA HIS A 114 -17.43 -7.20 1.22
C HIS A 114 -18.25 -5.90 1.36
N ASP A 115 -19.51 -5.95 0.94
CA ASP A 115 -20.41 -4.79 0.93
C ASP A 115 -20.70 -4.29 2.36
N GLU A 116 -20.87 -5.21 3.31
CA GLU A 116 -21.01 -4.87 4.74
C GLU A 116 -19.81 -4.07 5.26
N GLY A 117 -18.60 -4.36 4.76
CA GLY A 117 -17.40 -3.63 5.13
C GLY A 117 -17.38 -2.19 4.63
N PHE A 118 -17.99 -1.91 3.48
CA PHE A 118 -18.07 -0.56 2.95
C PHE A 118 -18.96 0.32 3.83
N GLU A 119 -20.16 -0.18 4.16
CA GLU A 119 -21.09 0.50 5.06
C GLU A 119 -20.50 0.68 6.46
N LEU A 120 -19.85 -0.36 6.98
CA LEU A 120 -19.16 -0.30 8.26
C LEU A 120 -18.04 0.75 8.25
N ALA A 121 -17.24 0.83 7.19
CA ALA A 121 -16.17 1.82 7.07
C ALA A 121 -16.74 3.24 7.05
N GLN A 122 -17.80 3.50 6.27
CA GLN A 122 -18.46 4.80 6.23
C GLN A 122 -19.03 5.21 7.59
N LYS A 123 -19.66 4.26 8.29
CA LYS A 123 -20.22 4.49 9.62
C LYS A 123 -19.14 4.73 10.68
N SER A 124 -18.02 4.00 10.59
CA SER A 124 -16.95 4.06 11.59
C SER A 124 -16.05 5.29 11.40
N PHE A 125 -15.96 5.82 10.19
CA PHE A 125 -15.07 6.94 9.85
C PHE A 125 -15.81 8.08 9.12
N PRO A 126 -16.79 8.74 9.77
CA PRO A 126 -17.68 9.72 9.12
C PRO A 126 -16.98 10.99 8.63
N LEU A 127 -15.73 11.25 9.07
CA LEU A 127 -14.98 12.42 8.62
C LEU A 127 -14.30 12.23 7.25
N CYS A 128 -14.28 11.00 6.73
CA CYS A 128 -13.65 10.64 5.46
C CYS A 128 -14.69 10.57 4.33
N SER A 129 -14.28 10.89 3.11
CA SER A 129 -15.07 10.58 1.90
C SER A 129 -14.73 9.18 1.40
N PHE A 130 -15.69 8.47 0.81
CA PHE A 130 -15.48 7.09 0.34
C PHE A 130 -15.90 6.95 -1.12
N THR A 131 -15.17 6.14 -1.89
CA THR A 131 -15.58 5.70 -3.22
C THR A 131 -15.16 4.24 -3.42
N LYS A 132 -16.10 3.43 -3.90
CA LYS A 132 -15.89 2.03 -4.25
C LYS A 132 -15.90 1.90 -5.77
N VAL A 133 -14.88 1.29 -6.35
CA VAL A 133 -14.79 1.02 -7.79
C VAL A 133 -14.40 -0.44 -8.03
N PRO A 134 -14.93 -1.08 -9.09
CA PRO A 134 -14.43 -2.38 -9.51
C PRO A 134 -13.04 -2.26 -10.15
N PHE A 135 -12.26 -3.35 -10.15
CA PHE A 135 -10.91 -3.36 -10.71
C PHE A 135 -10.90 -3.09 -12.23
N HIS A 136 -11.95 -3.53 -12.94
CA HIS A 136 -12.12 -3.27 -14.36
C HIS A 136 -12.43 -1.81 -14.70
N SER A 137 -12.69 -0.92 -13.71
CA SER A 137 -12.76 0.53 -13.95
C SER A 137 -11.46 1.13 -14.47
N ILE A 138 -10.37 0.36 -14.49
CA ILE A 138 -9.13 0.74 -15.17
C ILE A 138 -9.36 1.14 -16.63
N PHE A 139 -10.28 0.49 -17.34
CA PHE A 139 -10.63 0.83 -18.73
C PHE A 139 -11.28 2.21 -18.90
N ALA A 140 -11.99 2.68 -17.87
CA ALA A 140 -12.64 3.99 -17.87
C ALA A 140 -11.71 5.10 -17.36
N LEU A 141 -10.86 4.79 -16.38
CA LEU A 141 -10.06 5.79 -15.65
C LEU A 141 -8.66 5.98 -16.21
N VAL A 142 -8.09 4.97 -16.89
CA VAL A 142 -6.74 5.01 -17.42
C VAL A 142 -6.78 5.13 -18.95
N PRO A 143 -6.51 6.32 -19.53
CA PRO A 143 -6.80 6.58 -20.95
C PRO A 143 -6.05 5.68 -21.94
N ASP A 144 -4.82 5.28 -21.61
CA ASP A 144 -3.91 4.53 -22.48
C ASP A 144 -3.93 3.01 -22.21
N ILE A 145 -4.81 2.52 -21.34
CA ILE A 145 -4.70 1.15 -20.83
C ILE A 145 -4.94 0.09 -21.89
N LYS A 146 -5.87 0.34 -22.84
CA LYS A 146 -6.20 -0.62 -23.90
C LYS A 146 -4.98 -0.90 -24.76
N GLU A 147 -4.39 0.17 -25.29
CA GLU A 147 -3.17 0.10 -26.09
C GLU A 147 -2.01 -0.51 -25.29
N THR A 148 -1.84 -0.08 -24.03
CA THR A 148 -0.79 -0.59 -23.13
C THR A 148 -0.91 -2.10 -22.90
N MET A 149 -2.12 -2.62 -22.67
CA MET A 149 -2.38 -4.05 -22.48
C MET A 149 -2.12 -4.85 -23.77
N SER A 150 -2.62 -4.39 -24.91
CA SER A 150 -2.38 -5.02 -26.21
C SER A 150 -0.89 -5.05 -26.57
N GLN A 151 -0.16 -3.96 -26.36
CA GLN A 151 1.29 -3.92 -26.57
C GLN A 151 2.04 -4.86 -25.60
N PHE A 152 1.62 -4.90 -24.34
CA PHE A 152 2.24 -5.72 -23.31
C PHE A 152 2.07 -7.22 -23.60
N ALA A 153 0.85 -7.67 -23.88
CA ALA A 153 0.57 -9.09 -24.13
C ALA A 153 0.87 -9.54 -25.57
N GLY A 154 0.93 -8.62 -26.54
CA GLY A 154 1.19 -8.95 -27.94
C GLY A 154 0.09 -9.81 -28.54
N LYS A 155 0.45 -10.84 -29.31
CA LYS A 155 -0.51 -11.73 -30.01
C LYS A 155 -1.36 -12.59 -29.07
N GLU A 156 -0.94 -12.74 -27.82
CA GLU A 156 -1.65 -13.57 -26.84
C GLU A 156 -2.92 -12.92 -26.31
N PHE A 157 -3.14 -11.62 -26.57
CA PHE A 157 -4.30 -10.87 -26.14
C PHE A 157 -4.79 -9.93 -27.23
N GLU A 158 -6.02 -10.14 -27.68
CA GLU A 158 -6.75 -9.22 -28.54
C GLU A 158 -7.88 -8.60 -27.72
N ASP A 159 -7.92 -7.27 -27.67
CA ASP A 159 -8.93 -6.55 -26.90
C ASP A 159 -10.27 -6.55 -27.65
N ASP A 160 -11.20 -7.40 -27.20
CA ASP A 160 -12.54 -7.45 -27.75
C ASP A 160 -13.45 -6.43 -27.07
N SER A 161 -13.69 -5.30 -27.74
CA SER A 161 -14.58 -4.24 -27.27
C SER A 161 -16.06 -4.62 -27.17
N SER A 162 -16.47 -5.78 -27.68
CA SER A 162 -17.84 -6.29 -27.53
C SER A 162 -18.09 -6.95 -26.18
N LEU A 163 -17.02 -7.36 -25.48
CA LEU A 163 -17.09 -7.96 -24.15
C LEU A 163 -17.20 -6.92 -23.05
N SER A 164 -17.65 -7.35 -21.86
CA SER A 164 -17.65 -6.49 -20.68
C SER A 164 -16.22 -6.14 -20.26
N ASP A 165 -16.03 -4.96 -19.64
CA ASP A 165 -14.72 -4.56 -19.11
C ASP A 165 -14.16 -5.57 -18.10
N ALA A 166 -15.04 -6.26 -17.36
CA ALA A 166 -14.64 -7.35 -16.46
C ALA A 166 -14.06 -8.54 -17.23
N ASP A 167 -14.72 -8.98 -18.30
CA ASP A 167 -14.28 -10.10 -19.13
C ASP A 167 -12.99 -9.75 -19.88
N ARG A 168 -12.87 -8.52 -20.38
CA ARG A 168 -11.66 -8.01 -21.04
C ARG A 168 -10.45 -8.03 -20.09
N LEU A 169 -10.62 -7.60 -18.84
CA LEU A 169 -9.56 -7.66 -17.83
C LEU A 169 -9.20 -9.10 -17.47
N ASN A 170 -10.19 -9.98 -17.31
CA ASN A 170 -9.99 -11.39 -17.00
C ASN A 170 -9.28 -12.13 -18.14
N ALA A 171 -9.61 -11.82 -19.39
CA ALA A 171 -8.94 -12.34 -20.57
C ALA A 171 -7.45 -11.93 -20.56
N PHE A 172 -7.14 -10.64 -20.37
CA PHE A 172 -5.75 -10.16 -20.28
C PHE A 172 -4.96 -10.86 -19.17
N ARG A 173 -5.55 -10.99 -17.96
CA ARG A 173 -4.90 -11.66 -16.82
C ARG A 173 -4.68 -13.15 -17.05
N SER A 174 -5.52 -13.79 -17.86
CA SER A 174 -5.41 -15.21 -18.22
C SER A 174 -4.24 -15.50 -19.15
N CYS A 175 -3.82 -14.53 -19.97
CA CYS A 175 -2.65 -14.64 -20.85
C CYS A 175 -1.32 -14.68 -20.07
N ILE A 176 -1.29 -14.19 -18.83
CA ILE A 176 -0.08 -14.16 -18.01
C ILE A 176 0.16 -15.54 -17.40
N ALA A 177 1.30 -16.18 -17.70
CA ALA A 177 1.49 -17.60 -17.36
C ALA A 177 1.76 -17.88 -15.87
N THR A 178 2.70 -17.15 -15.24
CA THR A 178 3.20 -17.49 -13.90
C THR A 178 2.48 -16.75 -12.79
N SER A 179 2.38 -17.34 -11.59
CA SER A 179 1.81 -16.69 -10.40
C SER A 179 2.54 -15.40 -10.03
N THR A 180 3.87 -15.39 -10.15
CA THR A 180 4.69 -14.19 -9.92
C THR A 180 4.36 -13.10 -10.94
N SER A 181 4.30 -13.43 -12.23
CA SER A 181 3.97 -12.45 -13.27
C SER A 181 2.55 -11.91 -13.09
N LYS A 182 1.58 -12.76 -12.74
CA LYS A 182 0.19 -12.36 -12.46
C LYS A 182 0.10 -11.37 -11.30
N ALA A 183 0.68 -11.71 -10.15
CA ALA A 183 0.68 -10.83 -8.97
C ALA A 183 1.35 -9.49 -9.26
N ASP A 184 2.45 -9.51 -10.01
CA ASP A 184 3.22 -8.32 -10.39
C ASP A 184 2.47 -7.44 -11.39
N VAL A 185 1.79 -8.04 -12.38
CA VAL A 185 0.90 -7.35 -13.33
C VAL A 185 -0.29 -6.74 -12.61
N ASP A 186 -0.98 -7.51 -11.77
CA ASP A 186 -2.13 -7.02 -11.00
C ASP A 186 -1.73 -5.83 -10.13
N TYR A 187 -0.58 -5.89 -9.47
CA TYR A 187 -0.05 -4.77 -8.69
C TYR A 187 0.17 -3.50 -9.53
N ILE A 188 0.74 -3.63 -10.74
CA ILE A 188 0.94 -2.50 -11.65
C ILE A 188 -0.38 -1.90 -12.10
N LEU A 189 -1.34 -2.74 -12.49
CA LEU A 189 -2.67 -2.30 -12.92
C LEU A 189 -3.41 -1.59 -11.79
N MET A 190 -3.37 -2.14 -10.57
CA MET A 190 -3.96 -1.50 -9.39
C MET A 190 -3.30 -0.14 -9.12
N ASN A 191 -1.97 -0.05 -9.18
CA ASN A 191 -1.27 1.21 -8.98
C ASN A 191 -1.66 2.25 -10.04
N ARG A 192 -1.75 1.86 -11.32
CA ARG A 192 -2.22 2.73 -12.42
C ARG A 192 -3.64 3.23 -12.16
N LEU A 193 -4.55 2.35 -11.75
CA LEU A 193 -5.94 2.70 -11.41
C LEU A 193 -6.00 3.70 -10.24
N ILE A 194 -5.27 3.43 -9.16
CA ILE A 194 -5.21 4.29 -7.96
C ILE A 194 -4.66 5.68 -8.32
N VAL A 195 -3.59 5.73 -9.10
CA VAL A 195 -2.98 6.99 -9.59
C VAL A 195 -3.94 7.78 -10.48
N ALA A 196 -4.60 7.12 -11.42
CA ALA A 196 -5.55 7.78 -12.31
C ALA A 196 -6.74 8.36 -11.53
N PHE A 197 -7.27 7.59 -10.57
CA PHE A 197 -8.31 8.07 -9.67
C PHE A 197 -7.85 9.26 -8.81
N ALA A 198 -6.63 9.20 -8.25
CA ALA A 198 -6.06 10.31 -7.48
C ALA A 198 -6.00 11.60 -8.30
N LYS A 199 -5.56 11.51 -9.57
CA LYS A 199 -5.49 12.66 -10.48
C LYS A 199 -6.89 13.20 -10.82
N GLN A 200 -7.85 12.32 -11.11
CA GLN A 200 -9.22 12.73 -11.40
C GLN A 200 -9.86 13.47 -10.22
N MET A 201 -9.56 13.05 -9.00
CA MET A 201 -10.07 13.65 -7.77
C MET A 201 -9.25 14.87 -7.30
N ASP A 202 -8.23 15.31 -8.04
CA ASP A 202 -7.31 16.39 -7.67
C ASP A 202 -6.66 16.18 -6.29
N CYS A 203 -6.27 14.94 -6.01
CA CYS A 203 -5.53 14.58 -4.79
C CYS A 203 -4.04 14.95 -4.93
N GLN A 204 -3.45 15.48 -3.87
CA GLN A 204 -2.06 15.96 -3.85
C GLN A 204 -1.05 14.84 -3.56
N ALA A 205 -1.48 13.84 -2.78
CA ALA A 205 -0.65 12.69 -2.45
C ALA A 205 -1.49 11.43 -2.23
N ILE A 206 -0.84 10.27 -2.35
CA ILE A 206 -1.40 8.96 -2.06
C ILE A 206 -0.76 8.41 -0.80
N ILE A 207 -1.60 8.08 0.18
CA ILE A 207 -1.20 7.54 1.47
C ILE A 207 -1.37 6.02 1.42
N TRP A 208 -0.27 5.29 1.51
CA TRP A 208 -0.25 3.83 1.40
C TRP A 208 -0.21 3.17 2.78
N GLY A 209 -0.99 2.10 2.93
CA GLY A 209 -1.12 1.33 4.17
C GLY A 209 0.01 0.33 4.44
N ASP A 210 1.15 0.41 3.75
CA ASP A 210 2.23 -0.58 3.93
C ASP A 210 2.98 -0.38 5.27
N SER A 211 3.00 -1.43 6.09
CA SER A 211 3.82 -1.53 7.31
C SER A 211 5.30 -1.72 7.00
N ASP A 212 6.19 -1.59 7.99
CA ASP A 212 7.62 -1.91 7.84
C ASP A 212 7.81 -3.33 7.27
N SER A 213 7.09 -4.31 7.81
CA SER A 213 7.19 -5.71 7.37
C SER A 213 6.77 -5.87 5.91
N ARG A 214 5.70 -5.18 5.49
CA ARG A 214 5.22 -5.20 4.10
C ARG A 214 6.20 -4.49 3.16
N LEU A 215 6.76 -3.35 3.58
CA LEU A 215 7.78 -2.62 2.82
C LEU A 215 9.07 -3.43 2.68
N ALA A 216 9.51 -4.13 3.72
CA ALA A 216 10.68 -5.01 3.67
C ALA A 216 10.47 -6.13 2.65
N ALA A 217 9.32 -6.82 2.72
CA ALA A 217 8.98 -7.87 1.76
C ALA A 217 8.86 -7.34 0.33
N LYS A 218 8.17 -6.20 0.13
CA LYS A 218 8.07 -5.52 -1.18
C LYS A 218 9.45 -5.16 -1.72
N THR A 219 10.36 -4.68 -0.87
CA THR A 219 11.73 -4.34 -1.26
C THR A 219 12.47 -5.57 -1.77
N LEU A 220 12.47 -6.66 -0.98
CA LEU A 220 13.13 -7.91 -1.37
C LEU A 220 12.52 -8.52 -2.63
N ALA A 221 11.18 -8.49 -2.76
CA ALA A 221 10.48 -8.98 -3.93
C ALA A 221 10.81 -8.19 -5.19
N ASN A 222 10.84 -6.85 -5.10
CA ASN A 222 11.22 -6.00 -6.22
C ASN A 222 12.66 -6.25 -6.66
N VAL A 223 13.60 -6.38 -5.72
CA VAL A 223 14.99 -6.71 -6.05
C VAL A 223 15.08 -8.07 -6.74
N ALA A 224 14.43 -9.10 -6.19
CA ALA A 224 14.41 -10.44 -6.78
C ALA A 224 13.78 -10.49 -8.18
N LYS A 225 12.75 -9.66 -8.43
CA LYS A 225 12.10 -9.50 -9.75
C LYS A 225 12.93 -8.68 -10.75
N GLY A 226 14.02 -8.04 -10.31
CA GLY A 226 14.83 -7.15 -11.15
C GLY A 226 14.22 -5.75 -11.35
N ARG A 227 13.39 -5.29 -10.40
CA ARG A 227 12.71 -3.98 -10.40
C ARG A 227 13.54 -2.87 -9.74
N GLY A 228 14.86 -2.90 -9.91
CA GLY A 228 15.77 -1.93 -9.29
C GLY A 228 15.46 -0.47 -9.64
N SER A 229 15.07 -0.18 -10.89
CA SER A 229 14.75 1.19 -11.32
C SER A 229 13.42 1.73 -10.80
N SER A 230 12.51 0.86 -10.33
CA SER A 230 11.19 1.25 -9.83
C SER A 230 11.01 1.09 -8.33
N VAL A 231 11.94 0.40 -7.65
CA VAL A 231 11.78 0.01 -6.23
C VAL A 231 11.53 1.22 -5.34
N ILE A 232 12.22 2.33 -5.61
CA ILE A 232 12.15 3.58 -4.82
C ILE A 232 10.70 4.02 -4.69
N TRP A 233 9.98 4.12 -5.80
CA TRP A 233 8.60 4.59 -5.84
C TRP A 233 7.58 3.62 -5.27
N GLN A 234 7.97 2.37 -5.04
CA GLN A 234 7.09 1.37 -4.46
C GLN A 234 7.26 1.22 -2.95
N VAL A 235 8.38 1.70 -2.40
CA VAL A 235 8.73 1.48 -0.99
C VAL A 235 9.28 2.69 -0.25
N ALA A 236 9.59 3.79 -0.91
CA ALA A 236 10.13 5.03 -0.33
C ALA A 236 9.13 6.18 -0.47
N ASP A 237 9.16 7.11 0.48
CA ASP A 237 8.33 8.31 0.41
C ASP A 237 8.90 9.29 -0.61
N GLY A 238 8.04 10.02 -1.32
CA GLY A 238 8.46 11.08 -2.23
C GLY A 238 7.64 11.16 -3.52
N MET A 239 8.11 12.00 -4.43
CA MET A 239 7.42 12.30 -5.68
C MET A 239 7.51 11.14 -6.67
N SER A 240 6.42 10.42 -6.92
CA SER A 240 6.41 9.32 -7.89
C SER A 240 6.60 9.80 -9.34
N PRO A 241 6.97 8.90 -10.28
CA PRO A 241 7.05 9.20 -11.71
C PRO A 241 5.70 9.65 -12.31
N PHE A 242 4.61 9.44 -11.57
CA PHE A 242 3.28 9.83 -11.98
C PHE A 242 2.92 11.28 -11.60
N GLY A 243 3.83 12.02 -10.96
CA GLY A 243 3.59 13.40 -10.53
C GLY A 243 2.71 13.51 -9.29
N LEU A 244 2.67 12.46 -8.47
CA LEU A 244 1.98 12.44 -7.18
C LEU A 244 2.95 12.00 -6.09
N GLU A 245 2.87 12.63 -4.92
CA GLU A 245 3.65 12.21 -3.76
C GLU A 245 3.08 10.91 -3.18
N PHE A 246 3.93 9.91 -2.97
CA PHE A 246 3.58 8.67 -2.27
C PHE A 246 4.16 8.72 -0.86
N ASN A 247 3.34 8.36 0.12
CA ASN A 247 3.74 8.33 1.53
C ASN A 247 3.30 7.03 2.19
N PHE A 248 4.15 6.48 3.06
CA PHE A 248 3.95 5.23 3.78
C PHE A 248 4.00 5.48 5.30
N PRO A 249 2.90 5.96 5.93
CA PRO A 249 2.94 6.38 7.33
C PRO A 249 3.21 5.26 8.34
N LEU A 250 2.97 4.00 7.95
CA LEU A 250 3.23 2.82 8.79
C LEU A 250 4.65 2.27 8.64
N ARG A 251 5.54 2.95 7.91
CA ARG A 251 6.94 2.51 7.64
C ARG A 251 7.73 2.12 8.89
N ASP A 252 7.43 2.72 10.03
CA ASP A 252 8.18 2.48 11.28
C ASP A 252 7.50 1.47 12.22
N LEU A 253 6.43 0.81 11.76
CA LEU A 253 5.58 -0.10 12.53
C LEU A 253 5.59 -1.51 11.94
N PHE A 254 5.84 -2.51 12.78
CA PHE A 254 5.79 -3.92 12.37
C PHE A 254 4.35 -4.44 12.31
N THR A 255 4.09 -5.44 11.48
CA THR A 255 2.75 -6.04 11.38
C THR A 255 2.24 -6.59 12.72
N ALA A 256 3.12 -7.15 13.55
CA ALA A 256 2.77 -7.57 14.92
C ALA A 256 2.27 -6.40 15.79
N GLU A 257 2.91 -5.23 15.67
CA GLU A 257 2.52 -4.03 16.42
C GLU A 257 1.14 -3.51 15.98
N LEU A 258 0.82 -3.64 14.69
CA LEU A 258 -0.49 -3.29 14.16
C LEU A 258 -1.58 -4.28 14.60
N ARG A 259 -1.24 -5.57 14.75
CA ARG A 259 -2.16 -6.60 15.24
C ARG A 259 -2.54 -6.35 16.69
N ASP A 260 -1.55 -6.07 17.54
CA ASP A 260 -1.75 -5.66 18.92
C ASP A 260 -2.63 -4.41 19.00
N TYR A 261 -2.33 -3.37 18.19
CA TYR A 261 -3.15 -2.17 18.12
C TYR A 261 -4.61 -2.51 17.75
N ALA A 262 -4.83 -3.29 16.68
CA ALA A 262 -6.18 -3.66 16.24
C ALA A 262 -6.96 -4.41 17.32
N SER A 263 -6.29 -5.24 18.12
CA SER A 263 -6.93 -6.01 19.21
C SER A 263 -7.59 -5.13 20.28
N PHE A 264 -7.20 -3.86 20.37
CA PHE A 264 -7.75 -2.89 21.31
C PHE A 264 -9.05 -2.23 20.89
N PHE A 265 -9.46 -2.42 19.63
CA PHE A 265 -10.55 -1.71 18.97
C PHE A 265 -11.50 -2.71 18.28
N PRO A 266 -12.63 -3.08 18.90
CA PRO A 266 -13.58 -4.04 18.34
C PRO A 266 -14.12 -3.65 16.97
N GLU A 267 -14.21 -2.35 16.66
CA GLU A 267 -14.62 -1.83 15.36
C GLU A 267 -13.66 -2.22 14.24
N LEU A 268 -12.36 -2.33 14.52
CA LEU A 268 -11.36 -2.78 13.55
C LEU A 268 -11.47 -4.28 13.28
N THR A 269 -11.74 -5.08 14.30
CA THR A 269 -11.90 -6.54 14.15
C THR A 269 -13.01 -6.91 13.17
N LYS A 270 -14.08 -6.12 13.11
CA LYS A 270 -15.18 -6.33 12.16
C LYS A 270 -14.88 -5.85 10.74
N LEU A 271 -13.98 -4.88 10.60
CA LEU A 271 -13.62 -4.29 9.32
C LEU A 271 -12.48 -5.04 8.62
N ILE A 272 -11.56 -5.62 9.41
CA ILE A 272 -10.38 -6.30 8.90
C ILE A 272 -10.78 -7.65 8.30
N VAL A 273 -10.55 -7.79 7.00
CA VAL A 273 -10.56 -9.09 6.35
C VAL A 273 -9.22 -9.75 6.65
N PRO A 274 -9.18 -10.90 7.37
CA PRO A 274 -7.94 -11.59 7.65
C PRO A 274 -7.26 -12.01 6.34
N ASP A 275 -5.95 -11.84 6.24
CA ASP A 275 -5.18 -12.45 5.16
C ASP A 275 -5.42 -13.97 5.20
N GLU A 276 -5.76 -14.57 4.05
CA GLU A 276 -5.92 -16.02 3.98
C GLU A 276 -4.59 -16.68 4.39
N PRO A 277 -4.57 -17.54 5.42
CA PRO A 277 -3.33 -18.12 5.89
C PRO A 277 -2.74 -18.97 4.78
N LEU A 278 -1.55 -18.60 4.31
CA LEU A 278 -0.79 -19.41 3.36
C LEU A 278 -0.67 -20.82 3.93
N PRO A 279 -1.24 -21.86 3.29
CA PRO A 279 -1.19 -23.21 3.83
C PRO A 279 0.26 -23.60 4.05
N GLU A 280 0.61 -24.10 5.24
CA GLU A 280 1.99 -24.49 5.54
C GLU A 280 2.54 -25.49 4.52
N ASN A 281 1.64 -26.31 3.97
CA ASN A 281 1.86 -27.34 2.95
C ASN A 281 1.92 -26.83 1.50
N THR A 282 1.68 -25.53 1.24
CA THR A 282 1.83 -24.99 -0.11
C THR A 282 3.31 -25.05 -0.49
N LEU A 283 3.63 -25.87 -1.48
CA LEU A 283 4.97 -25.97 -2.04
C LEU A 283 5.42 -24.59 -2.50
N THR A 284 6.64 -24.20 -2.12
CA THR A 284 7.25 -22.90 -2.47
C THR A 284 7.14 -22.55 -3.95
N LYS A 285 7.17 -23.57 -4.83
CA LYS A 285 7.04 -23.41 -6.28
C LYS A 285 5.69 -22.86 -6.76
N ASN A 286 4.64 -22.94 -5.92
CA ASN A 286 3.31 -22.46 -6.26
C ASN A 286 3.07 -21.02 -5.79
N LEU A 287 3.97 -20.47 -4.96
CA LEU A 287 3.87 -19.10 -4.47
C LEU A 287 4.48 -18.12 -5.47
N SER A 288 3.89 -16.95 -5.59
CA SER A 288 4.55 -15.79 -6.18
C SER A 288 5.77 -15.37 -5.35
N ILE A 289 6.72 -14.66 -5.97
CA ILE A 289 7.84 -14.06 -5.24
C ILE A 289 7.33 -13.13 -4.13
N ASP A 290 6.28 -12.36 -4.38
CA ASP A 290 5.68 -11.45 -3.40
C ASP A 290 5.13 -12.20 -2.17
N GLU A 291 4.39 -13.29 -2.37
CA GLU A 291 3.91 -14.15 -1.27
C GLU A 291 5.06 -14.82 -0.52
N LEU A 292 6.07 -15.31 -1.25
CA LEU A 292 7.24 -15.94 -0.66
C LEU A 292 8.01 -14.96 0.24
N MET A 293 8.21 -13.73 -0.23
CA MET A 293 8.90 -12.70 0.54
C MET A 293 8.07 -12.26 1.75
N MET A 294 6.75 -12.14 1.61
CA MET A 294 5.87 -11.89 2.75
C MET A 294 5.97 -13.00 3.81
N ARG A 295 5.89 -14.27 3.39
CA ARG A 295 6.05 -15.42 4.29
C ARG A 295 7.41 -15.40 4.98
N TYR A 296 8.47 -15.10 4.26
CA TYR A 296 9.82 -14.99 4.82
C TYR A 296 9.89 -13.91 5.90
N VAL A 297 9.41 -12.70 5.64
CA VAL A 297 9.47 -11.59 6.60
C VAL A 297 8.62 -11.88 7.85
N LEU A 298 7.42 -12.43 7.68
CA LEU A 298 6.51 -12.73 8.79
C LEU A 298 6.92 -13.95 9.63
N THR A 299 7.84 -14.79 9.17
CA THR A 299 8.26 -15.99 9.91
C THR A 299 9.72 -15.94 10.34
N GLN A 300 10.64 -15.75 9.40
CA GLN A 300 12.07 -15.70 9.68
C GLN A 300 12.53 -14.26 9.97
N GLY A 301 11.95 -13.27 9.29
CA GLY A 301 12.27 -11.86 9.50
C GLY A 301 11.93 -11.36 10.90
N GLU A 302 10.87 -11.87 11.52
CA GLU A 302 10.48 -11.52 12.90
C GLU A 302 11.54 -11.89 13.93
N LYS A 303 12.37 -12.92 13.68
CA LYS A 303 13.50 -13.30 14.55
C LYS A 303 14.65 -12.29 14.49
N TYR A 304 14.71 -11.49 13.43
CA TYR A 304 15.79 -10.54 13.15
C TYR A 304 15.22 -9.17 12.73
N PRO A 305 14.48 -8.46 13.63
CA PRO A 305 13.79 -7.22 13.28
C PRO A 305 14.75 -6.11 12.81
N GLY A 306 16.01 -6.12 13.30
CA GLY A 306 17.04 -5.19 12.83
C GLY A 306 17.41 -5.36 11.36
N VAL A 307 17.32 -6.57 10.81
CA VAL A 307 17.60 -6.83 9.39
C VAL A 307 16.49 -6.25 8.53
N MET A 308 15.23 -6.47 8.91
CA MET A 308 14.07 -5.94 8.16
C MET A 308 14.06 -4.41 8.14
N LEU A 309 14.37 -3.77 9.28
CA LEU A 309 14.55 -2.32 9.37
C LEU A 309 15.69 -1.81 8.48
N ASN A 310 16.79 -2.56 8.37
CA ASN A 310 17.90 -2.16 7.51
C ASN A 310 17.55 -2.27 6.02
N VAL A 311 16.73 -3.25 5.62
CA VAL A 311 16.21 -3.38 4.25
C VAL A 311 15.39 -2.14 3.89
N THR A 312 14.39 -1.77 4.71
CA THR A 312 13.51 -0.62 4.45
C THR A 312 14.28 0.70 4.48
N ARG A 313 15.22 0.88 5.42
CA ARG A 313 16.09 2.05 5.49
C ARG A 313 17.03 2.18 4.30
N THR A 314 17.60 1.07 3.82
CA THR A 314 18.51 1.09 2.67
C THR A 314 17.75 1.46 1.41
N ALA A 315 16.57 0.90 1.19
CA ALA A 315 15.72 1.28 0.07
C ALA A 315 15.32 2.77 0.12
N ASN A 316 15.08 3.33 1.31
CA ASN A 316 14.75 4.74 1.47
C ASN A 316 15.95 5.70 1.34
N LYS A 317 17.18 5.20 1.22
CA LYS A 317 18.37 6.01 0.91
C LYS A 317 18.63 6.12 -0.60
N LEU A 318 17.92 5.32 -1.40
CA LEU A 318 18.06 5.36 -2.84
C LEU A 318 17.54 6.71 -3.33
N ASP A 319 18.45 7.50 -3.91
CA ASP A 319 18.16 8.85 -4.36
C ASP A 319 17.96 8.87 -5.88
N VAL A 320 16.87 9.48 -6.29
CA VAL A 320 16.50 9.69 -7.70
C VAL A 320 16.94 11.04 -8.23
N SER A 321 17.45 11.94 -7.38
CA SER A 321 17.92 13.26 -7.77
C SER A 321 19.08 13.20 -8.78
N GLN A 322 19.79 12.07 -8.82
CA GLN A 322 20.87 11.80 -9.77
C GLN A 322 20.38 11.22 -11.09
N MET A 323 19.07 10.97 -11.25
CA MET A 323 18.51 10.45 -12.51
C MET A 323 18.39 11.56 -13.56
N PRO A 324 18.77 11.31 -14.83
CA PRO A 324 18.56 12.25 -15.93
C PRO A 324 17.10 12.70 -16.06
N LEU A 325 16.86 14.00 -16.27
CA LEU A 325 15.50 14.56 -16.35
C LEU A 325 14.68 14.05 -17.55
N ASN A 326 15.34 13.55 -18.60
CA ASN A 326 14.71 13.12 -19.87
C ASN A 326 14.75 11.60 -20.07
N LEU A 327 14.56 10.82 -19.01
CA LEU A 327 14.44 9.37 -19.14
C LEU A 327 13.10 8.99 -19.78
N SER A 328 13.16 8.08 -20.75
CA SER A 328 11.96 7.37 -21.19
C SER A 328 11.43 6.51 -20.04
N HIS A 329 10.11 6.32 -20.03
CA HIS A 329 9.43 5.56 -18.99
C HIS A 329 8.84 4.30 -19.60
N CYS A 330 8.84 3.21 -18.82
CA CYS A 330 8.17 1.97 -19.15
C CYS A 330 6.68 2.24 -19.38
N THR A 331 6.16 1.96 -20.56
CA THR A 331 4.76 2.21 -20.91
C THR A 331 3.80 1.46 -19.98
N PHE A 332 4.20 0.27 -19.51
CA PHE A 332 3.39 -0.53 -18.60
C PHE A 332 3.42 -0.03 -17.15
N CYS A 333 4.59 0.01 -16.50
CA CYS A 333 4.69 0.31 -15.06
C CYS A 333 5.09 1.75 -14.71
N GLY A 334 5.39 2.60 -15.69
CA GLY A 334 5.83 3.98 -15.48
C GLY A 334 7.22 4.13 -14.86
N ALA A 335 8.01 3.06 -14.75
CA ALA A 335 9.38 3.14 -14.23
C ALA A 335 10.35 3.76 -15.24
N PRO A 336 11.34 4.55 -14.81
CA PRO A 336 12.35 5.08 -15.73
C PRO A 336 13.19 3.95 -16.35
N LEU A 337 13.50 4.09 -17.64
CA LEU A 337 14.29 3.15 -18.43
C LEU A 337 15.76 3.61 -18.46
N MET A 338 16.63 2.91 -17.72
CA MET A 338 18.04 3.29 -17.54
C MET A 338 18.99 2.76 -18.63
N ASN A 339 18.50 1.92 -19.55
CA ASN A 339 19.34 1.23 -20.53
C ASN A 339 19.06 1.70 -21.97
N GLU A 340 20.01 2.41 -22.57
CA GLU A 340 20.15 2.54 -24.04
C GLU A 340 21.23 1.58 -24.60
N VAL A 341 21.67 0.58 -23.83
CA VAL A 341 22.76 -0.30 -24.27
C VAL A 341 22.21 -1.51 -25.03
N GLY A 342 21.92 -1.32 -26.31
CA GLY A 342 21.74 -2.40 -27.29
C GLY A 342 20.40 -2.38 -28.04
N GLY A 343 20.35 -1.58 -29.12
CA GLY A 343 19.56 -1.80 -30.33
C GLY A 343 18.21 -2.52 -30.18
N GLY A 344 17.23 -1.85 -29.58
CA GLY A 344 15.84 -2.24 -29.60
C GLY A 344 15.02 -1.20 -28.84
N ASP A 345 13.98 -0.68 -29.47
CA ASP A 345 13.05 0.29 -28.90
C ASP A 345 12.22 -0.39 -27.80
N THR A 346 12.84 -0.69 -26.64
CA THR A 346 12.17 -1.45 -25.58
C THR A 346 11.31 -0.51 -24.75
N GLN A 347 10.05 -0.37 -25.15
CA GLN A 347 8.99 0.37 -24.44
C GLN A 347 8.75 -0.13 -23.00
N PHE A 348 9.25 -1.33 -22.66
CA PHE A 348 9.07 -1.97 -21.36
C PHE A 348 10.40 -2.10 -20.61
N CYS A 349 10.39 -1.88 -19.30
CA CYS A 349 11.55 -2.17 -18.45
C CYS A 349 11.80 -3.68 -18.36
N TYR A 350 13.04 -4.07 -18.01
CA TYR A 350 13.46 -5.46 -17.89
C TYR A 350 12.48 -6.35 -17.12
N ALA A 351 12.01 -5.90 -15.96
CA ALA A 351 11.07 -6.66 -15.13
C ALA A 351 9.70 -6.82 -15.81
N CYS A 352 9.18 -5.76 -16.45
CA CYS A 352 7.93 -5.84 -17.19
C CYS A 352 8.05 -6.77 -18.40
N ALA A 353 9.16 -6.70 -19.14
CA ALA A 353 9.43 -7.58 -20.27
C ALA A 353 9.42 -9.06 -19.89
N ARG A 354 9.95 -9.41 -18.71
CA ARG A 354 9.93 -10.79 -18.18
C ARG A 354 8.56 -11.26 -17.69
N SER A 355 7.67 -10.32 -17.34
CA SER A 355 6.30 -10.64 -16.91
C SER A 355 5.32 -10.79 -18.07
N ARG A 356 5.75 -10.53 -19.32
CA ARG A 356 4.92 -10.71 -20.51
C ARG A 356 4.56 -12.20 -20.71
N PRO A 357 3.41 -12.50 -21.33
CA PRO A 357 3.16 -13.83 -21.89
C PRO A 357 4.35 -14.26 -22.75
N SER A 358 4.76 -15.52 -22.64
CA SER A 358 5.84 -16.05 -23.46
C SER A 358 5.51 -15.83 -24.93
N THR A 359 6.34 -15.05 -25.65
CA THR A 359 6.37 -15.11 -27.10
C THR A 359 6.89 -16.49 -27.45
N SER A 360 5.99 -17.45 -27.62
CA SER A 360 6.30 -18.74 -28.24
C SER A 360 6.96 -18.42 -29.56
N SER A 361 8.28 -18.59 -29.63
CA SER A 361 9.05 -18.53 -30.87
C SER A 361 9.03 -19.89 -31.52
#